data_AF-X1KCY1-F1
#
_entry.id   AF-X1KCY1-F1
#
_cell.length_a   1.000
_cell.length_b   1.000
_cell.length_c   1.000
_cell.angle_alpha   90.00
_cell.angle_beta   90.00
_cell.angle_gamma   90.00
#
_symmetry.space_group_name_H-M   'P 1'
#
loop_
_entity.id
_entity.type
_entity.pdbx_description
1 polymer ?
#
loop_
_entity_poly.entity_id
_entity_poly.type
_entity_poly.pdbx_seq_one_letter_code
_entity_poly.pdbx_strand_id
1 'polypeptide(L)'
;KFMASMPVATALQKGRAADLATVEKMPPGKASCFMFQGTDSLVFTDRSAQWGFTHPAFSNGAAYADLDNDGNLDLVVNTLNEPAMIYRNHGDAGVHWLDVELRGPAGNLFGIGAKVAVRTGGRVQY
;
A
#
# COMPACT_ATOMS: atom_id res chain seq x y z
N LYS A 1 9.93 -42.82 34.20
CA LYS A 1 10.67 -41.74 34.89
C LYS A 1 11.30 -40.85 33.82
N PHE A 2 10.73 -39.69 33.55
CA PHE A 2 11.31 -38.73 32.59
C PHE A 2 12.50 -38.02 33.25
N MET A 3 13.72 -38.29 32.78
CA MET A 3 14.89 -37.53 33.17
C MET A 3 15.00 -36.30 32.27
N ALA A 4 14.33 -35.21 32.65
CA ALA A 4 14.84 -33.89 32.28
C ALA A 4 16.04 -33.63 33.20
N SER A 5 17.23 -34.07 32.78
CA SER A 5 18.44 -33.86 33.57
C SER A 5 18.82 -32.36 33.52
N MET A 6 19.26 -31.81 34.66
CA MET A 6 19.73 -30.42 34.74
C MET A 6 20.71 -30.00 33.63
N PRO A 7 21.62 -30.86 33.14
CA PRO A 7 22.49 -30.52 32.01
C PRO A 7 21.72 -30.15 30.72
N VAL A 8 20.62 -30.85 30.42
CA VAL A 8 19.79 -30.58 29.24
C VAL A 8 19.04 -29.27 29.39
N ALA A 9 18.46 -29.02 30.57
CA ALA A 9 17.78 -27.76 30.86
C ALA A 9 18.74 -26.56 30.78
N THR A 10 19.94 -26.69 31.35
CA THR A 10 20.98 -25.64 31.31
C THR A 10 21.51 -25.39 29.89
N ALA A 11 21.66 -26.44 29.07
CA ALA A 11 22.07 -26.30 27.67
C ALA A 11 20.99 -25.58 26.84
N LEU A 12 19.71 -25.91 27.05
CA LEU A 12 18.58 -25.23 26.40
C LEU A 12 18.49 -23.76 26.81
N GLN A 13 18.71 -23.47 28.10
CA GLN A 13 18.64 -22.12 28.64
C GLN A 13 19.82 -21.25 28.18
N LYS A 14 21.03 -21.82 28.06
CA LYS A 14 22.19 -21.17 27.43
C LYS A 14 21.97 -20.92 25.94
N GLY A 15 21.42 -21.89 25.21
CA GLY A 15 21.05 -21.72 23.80
C GLY A 15 20.05 -20.57 23.63
N ARG A 16 18.97 -20.60 24.41
CA ARG A 16 17.94 -19.55 24.39
C ARG A 16 18.48 -18.16 24.76
N ALA A 17 19.41 -18.07 25.71
CA ALA A 17 20.06 -16.81 26.07
C ALA A 17 20.95 -16.29 24.93
N ALA A 18 21.68 -17.17 24.23
CA ALA A 18 22.45 -16.81 23.05
C ALA A 18 21.55 -16.39 21.86
N ASP A 19 20.43 -17.08 21.68
CA ASP A 19 19.43 -16.76 20.66
C ASP A 19 18.79 -15.39 20.93
N LEU A 20 18.39 -15.11 22.18
CA LEU A 20 17.84 -13.81 22.57
C LEU A 20 18.86 -12.68 22.40
N ALA A 21 20.12 -12.90 22.78
CA ALA A 21 21.20 -11.93 22.58
C ALA A 21 21.52 -11.70 21.08
N THR A 22 21.14 -12.63 20.20
CA THR A 22 21.25 -12.49 18.75
C THR A 22 20.06 -11.72 18.19
N VAL A 23 18.84 -12.03 18.64
CA VAL A 23 17.61 -11.31 18.28
C VAL A 23 17.71 -9.83 18.65
N GLU A 24 18.27 -9.51 19.82
CA GLU A 24 18.46 -8.13 20.29
C GLU A 24 19.43 -7.32 19.41
N LYS A 25 20.34 -7.98 18.69
CA LYS A 25 21.29 -7.34 17.77
C LYS A 25 20.76 -7.24 16.33
N MET A 26 19.60 -7.81 16.03
CA MET A 26 19.02 -7.71 14.70
C MET A 26 18.51 -6.28 14.49
N PRO A 27 18.89 -5.62 13.38
CA PRO A 27 18.37 -4.30 13.08
C PRO A 27 16.83 -4.38 12.94
N PRO A 28 16.10 -3.33 13.33
CA PRO A 28 14.67 -3.27 13.07
C PRO A 28 14.46 -3.37 11.56
N GLY A 29 13.82 -4.43 11.09
CA GLY A 29 13.63 -4.71 9.66
C GLY A 29 12.60 -3.83 8.96
N LYS A 30 12.12 -2.76 9.61
CA LYS A 30 11.16 -1.83 9.04
C LYS A 30 11.84 -0.95 8.01
N ALA A 31 11.15 -0.72 6.90
CA ALA A 31 11.60 0.19 5.84
C ALA A 31 10.44 1.08 5.42
N SER A 32 10.75 2.29 4.97
CA SER A 32 9.75 3.17 4.39
C SER A 32 9.41 2.69 2.98
N CYS A 33 8.17 2.93 2.55
CA CYS A 33 7.78 2.64 1.17
C CYS A 33 8.51 3.58 0.21
N PHE A 34 8.81 3.10 -0.99
CA PHE A 34 9.38 3.92 -2.04
C PHE A 34 8.33 4.31 -3.08
N MET A 35 8.38 5.56 -3.52
CA MET A 35 7.47 6.12 -4.51
C MET A 35 8.26 6.82 -5.60
N PHE A 36 8.05 6.41 -6.85
CA PHE A 36 8.80 6.89 -8.00
C PHE A 36 7.90 7.65 -8.96
N GLN A 37 8.32 8.85 -9.35
CA GLN A 37 7.67 9.61 -10.41
C GLN A 37 8.27 9.22 -11.76
N GLY A 38 7.45 8.64 -12.63
CA GLY A 38 7.80 8.32 -14.02
C GLY A 38 7.60 9.50 -14.97
N THR A 39 8.35 9.51 -16.07
CA THR A 39 8.17 10.42 -17.20
C THR A 39 7.86 9.65 -18.50
N ASP A 40 7.40 10.35 -19.54
CA ASP A 40 7.18 9.77 -20.88
C ASP A 40 8.45 9.15 -21.50
N SER A 41 9.62 9.54 -21.00
CA SER A 41 10.92 9.00 -21.41
C SER A 41 11.38 7.78 -20.60
N LEU A 42 10.48 7.17 -19.80
CA LEU A 42 10.78 6.02 -18.93
C LEU A 42 11.87 6.30 -17.88
N VAL A 43 12.00 7.56 -17.47
CA VAL A 43 12.90 7.96 -16.36
C VAL A 43 12.08 7.99 -15.08
N PHE A 44 12.62 7.36 -14.03
CA PHE A 44 11.99 7.28 -12.73
C PHE A 44 12.83 8.04 -11.70
N THR A 45 12.22 9.02 -11.04
CA THR A 45 12.86 9.79 -9.96
C THR A 45 12.26 9.38 -8.63
N ASP A 46 13.09 9.05 -7.65
CA ASP A 46 12.64 8.79 -6.28
C ASP A 46 12.05 10.08 -5.68
N ARG A 47 10.76 10.04 -5.33
CA ARG A 47 10.01 11.12 -4.69
C ARG A 47 9.56 10.75 -3.28
N SER A 48 9.97 9.61 -2.75
CA SER A 48 9.47 9.02 -1.49
C SER A 48 9.49 10.05 -0.35
N ALA A 49 10.65 10.65 -0.09
CA ALA A 49 10.78 11.64 0.97
C ALA A 49 9.96 12.91 0.70
N GLN A 50 9.94 13.39 -0.55
CA GLN A 50 9.23 14.61 -0.94
C GLN A 50 7.71 14.46 -0.83
N TRP A 51 7.19 13.26 -1.11
CA TRP A 51 5.76 12.95 -1.06
C TRP A 51 5.32 12.33 0.28
N GLY A 52 6.19 12.35 1.30
CA GLY A 52 5.83 11.94 2.66
C GLY A 52 5.89 10.44 2.95
N PHE A 53 6.46 9.63 2.04
CA PHE A 53 6.71 8.20 2.24
C PHE A 53 7.98 7.97 3.08
N THR A 54 8.02 8.55 4.28
CA THR A 54 9.16 8.45 5.19
C THR A 54 8.90 7.54 6.38
N HIS A 55 7.65 7.15 6.63
CA HIS A 55 7.28 6.29 7.75
C HIS A 55 7.78 4.85 7.55
N PRO A 56 8.66 4.33 8.43
CA PRO A 56 9.17 2.98 8.31
C PRO A 56 8.16 1.97 8.88
N ALA A 57 7.79 0.98 8.07
CA ALA A 57 6.85 -0.07 8.47
C ALA A 57 7.23 -1.44 7.87
N PHE A 58 6.54 -2.49 8.31
CA PHE A 58 6.55 -3.79 7.65
C PHE A 58 5.40 -3.83 6.63
N SER A 59 5.57 -3.16 5.50
CA SER A 59 4.54 -3.11 4.45
C SER A 59 4.62 -4.30 3.51
N ASN A 60 3.46 -4.87 3.14
CA ASN A 60 3.36 -6.09 2.32
C ASN A 60 2.38 -5.96 1.14
N GLY A 61 1.62 -4.86 1.04
CA GLY A 61 0.68 -4.65 -0.05
C GLY A 61 0.13 -3.23 -0.09
N ALA A 62 -0.37 -2.83 -1.26
CA ALA A 62 -1.00 -1.53 -1.46
C ALA A 62 -2.20 -1.63 -2.40
N ALA A 63 -3.17 -0.76 -2.22
CA ALA A 63 -4.32 -0.56 -3.09
C ALA A 63 -4.55 0.94 -3.30
N TYR A 64 -5.08 1.31 -4.46
CA TYR A 64 -5.45 2.68 -4.76
C TYR A 64 -6.95 2.80 -5.02
N ALA A 65 -7.54 3.87 -4.52
CA ALA A 65 -8.95 4.22 -4.69
C ALA A 65 -9.13 5.71 -4.39
N ASP A 66 -10.12 6.33 -5.01
CA ASP A 66 -10.57 7.67 -4.63
C ASP A 66 -11.45 7.54 -3.37
N LEU A 67 -10.89 7.81 -2.17
CA LEU A 67 -11.59 7.54 -0.90
C LEU A 67 -12.52 8.69 -0.47
N ASP A 68 -12.27 9.90 -0.97
CA ASP A 68 -13.03 11.10 -0.63
C ASP A 68 -13.87 11.66 -1.80
N ASN A 69 -13.84 10.98 -2.95
CA ASN A 69 -14.61 11.27 -4.15
C ASN A 69 -14.26 12.65 -4.74
N ASP A 70 -12.96 12.99 -4.73
CA ASP A 70 -12.43 14.24 -5.27
C ASP A 70 -11.75 14.09 -6.64
N GLY A 71 -11.72 12.87 -7.17
CA GLY A 71 -11.14 12.49 -8.45
C GLY A 71 -9.65 12.15 -8.39
N ASN A 72 -8.99 12.31 -7.24
CA ASN A 72 -7.60 11.93 -7.06
C ASN A 72 -7.54 10.55 -6.38
N LEU A 73 -6.79 9.63 -7.00
CA LEU A 73 -6.59 8.31 -6.38
C LEU A 73 -5.70 8.45 -5.14
N ASP A 74 -6.22 8.02 -4.00
CA ASP A 74 -5.49 7.83 -2.75
C ASP A 74 -4.79 6.46 -2.72
N LEU A 75 -3.85 6.30 -1.79
CA LEU A 75 -3.11 5.06 -1.61
C LEU A 75 -3.29 4.52 -0.18
N VAL A 76 -3.69 3.25 -0.07
CA VAL A 76 -3.74 2.51 1.19
C VAL A 76 -2.65 1.46 1.18
N VAL A 77 -1.80 1.46 2.21
CA VAL A 77 -0.71 0.49 2.38
C VAL A 77 -0.97 -0.35 3.63
N ASN A 78 -0.98 -1.68 3.46
CA ASN A 78 -1.08 -2.60 4.59
C ASN A 78 0.27 -2.71 5.31
N THR A 79 0.20 -2.79 6.64
CA THR A 79 1.34 -2.90 7.53
C THR A 79 1.14 -4.04 8.52
N LEU A 80 2.18 -4.83 8.76
CA LEU A 80 2.13 -5.92 9.72
C LEU A 80 2.18 -5.39 11.16
N ASN A 81 1.24 -5.85 12.00
CA ASN A 81 1.11 -5.49 13.43
C ASN A 81 0.90 -4.00 13.73
N GLU A 82 0.50 -3.22 12.72
CA GLU A 82 0.29 -1.78 12.81
C GLU A 82 -0.93 -1.38 11.98
N PRO A 83 -1.63 -0.27 12.29
CA PRO A 83 -2.69 0.24 11.45
C PRO A 83 -2.21 0.53 10.02
N ALA A 84 -3.06 0.24 9.03
CA ALA A 84 -2.77 0.57 7.64
C ALA A 84 -2.47 2.08 7.49
N MET A 85 -1.52 2.39 6.62
CA MET A 85 -1.19 3.77 6.26
C MET A 85 -2.11 4.22 5.12
N ILE A 86 -2.69 5.41 5.25
CA ILE A 86 -3.52 6.03 4.22
C ILE A 86 -2.82 7.31 3.78
N TYR A 87 -2.48 7.39 2.49
CA TYR A 87 -1.88 8.54 1.86
C TYR A 87 -2.92 9.21 0.99
N ARG A 88 -3.40 10.37 1.42
CA ARG A 88 -4.32 11.19 0.66
C ARG A 88 -3.58 11.92 -0.46
N ASN A 89 -4.04 11.78 -1.68
CA ASN A 89 -3.53 12.53 -2.81
C ASN A 89 -4.27 13.86 -2.91
N HIS A 90 -3.56 14.98 -2.73
CA HIS A 90 -4.18 16.29 -2.82
C HIS A 90 -4.41 16.78 -4.27
N GLY A 91 -3.94 16.03 -5.27
CA GLY A 91 -4.05 16.39 -6.67
C GLY A 91 -3.27 17.66 -7.03
N ASP A 92 -3.29 17.99 -8.32
CA ASP A 92 -2.88 19.30 -8.82
C ASP A 92 -4.11 20.17 -9.08
N ALA A 93 -3.96 21.49 -8.97
CA ALA A 93 -5.02 22.41 -9.35
C ALA A 93 -5.37 22.25 -10.84
N GLY A 94 -6.66 22.10 -11.16
CA GLY A 94 -7.13 21.98 -12.54
C GLY A 94 -7.26 20.55 -13.08
N VAL A 95 -7.16 19.52 -12.22
CA VAL A 95 -7.57 18.16 -12.58
C VAL A 95 -9.10 18.13 -12.75
N HIS A 96 -9.57 17.50 -13.82
CA HIS A 96 -10.98 17.29 -14.11
C HIS A 96 -11.29 15.80 -14.02
N TRP A 97 -12.33 15.45 -13.26
CA TRP A 97 -12.82 14.08 -13.14
C TRP A 97 -14.30 13.99 -13.49
N LEU A 98 -14.75 12.78 -13.80
CA LEU A 98 -16.13 12.47 -14.11
C LEU A 98 -16.48 11.13 -13.48
N ASP A 99 -17.46 11.12 -12.59
CA ASP A 99 -18.11 9.90 -12.13
C ASP A 99 -19.38 9.64 -12.94
N VAL A 100 -19.58 8.38 -13.32
CA VAL A 100 -20.68 7.95 -14.19
C VAL A 100 -21.39 6.76 -13.55
N GLU A 101 -22.52 7.03 -12.92
CA GLU A 101 -23.39 5.99 -12.39
C GLU A 101 -24.35 5.47 -13.48
N LEU A 102 -24.29 4.18 -13.78
CA LEU A 102 -25.22 3.52 -14.69
C LEU A 102 -26.42 2.96 -13.93
N ARG A 103 -27.63 3.43 -14.30
CA ARG A 103 -28.90 2.94 -13.73
C ARG A 103 -29.72 2.27 -14.81
N GLY A 104 -29.76 0.94 -14.80
CA GLY A 104 -30.53 0.16 -15.77
C GLY A 104 -31.88 -0.33 -15.24
N PRO A 105 -32.71 -0.93 -16.09
CA PRO A 105 -34.03 -1.45 -15.73
C PRO A 105 -33.94 -2.73 -14.89
N ALA A 106 -35.08 -3.21 -14.37
CA ALA A 106 -35.17 -4.49 -13.67
C ALA A 106 -34.57 -5.62 -14.52
N GLY A 107 -33.70 -6.43 -13.90
CA GLY A 107 -32.92 -7.47 -14.60
C GLY A 107 -31.57 -6.99 -15.17
N ASN A 108 -31.30 -5.69 -15.20
CA ASN A 108 -29.98 -5.12 -15.53
C ASN A 108 -29.71 -3.81 -14.78
N LEU A 109 -29.86 -3.81 -13.46
CA LEU A 109 -29.78 -2.59 -12.64
C LEU A 109 -28.44 -1.85 -12.76
N PHE A 110 -27.35 -2.58 -13.00
CA PHE A 110 -26.00 -2.04 -13.14
C PHE A 110 -25.65 -1.61 -14.58
N GLY A 111 -26.59 -1.72 -15.53
CA GLY A 111 -26.34 -1.34 -16.92
C GLY A 111 -25.24 -2.16 -17.60
N ILE A 112 -25.13 -3.45 -17.28
CA ILE A 112 -24.15 -4.38 -17.86
C ILE A 112 -24.23 -4.30 -19.39
N GLY A 113 -23.09 -4.02 -20.03
CA GLY A 113 -22.98 -3.85 -21.48
C GLY A 113 -23.08 -2.40 -21.98
N ALA A 114 -23.40 -1.43 -21.12
CA ALA A 114 -23.33 -0.02 -21.47
C ALA A 114 -21.88 0.39 -21.80
N LYS A 115 -21.75 1.39 -22.68
CA LYS A 115 -20.46 1.98 -23.07
C LYS A 115 -20.54 3.48 -22.83
N VAL A 116 -19.54 4.01 -22.13
CA VAL A 116 -19.35 5.44 -21.91
C VAL A 116 -18.21 5.88 -22.82
N ALA A 117 -18.35 7.03 -23.47
CA ALA A 117 -17.29 7.63 -24.26
C ALA A 117 -17.28 9.14 -23.98
N VAL A 118 -16.12 9.66 -23.60
CA VAL A 118 -15.92 11.07 -23.28
C VAL A 118 -15.27 11.76 -24.48
N ARG A 119 -15.86 12.87 -24.94
CA ARG A 119 -15.35 13.65 -26.08
C ARG A 119 -14.87 15.03 -25.64
N THR A 120 -13.59 15.31 -25.82
CA THR A 120 -12.98 16.60 -25.50
C THR A 120 -12.03 17.03 -26.62
N GLY A 121 -12.19 18.25 -27.16
CA GLY A 121 -11.29 18.82 -28.16
C GLY A 121 -11.06 17.96 -29.42
N GLY A 122 -12.05 17.16 -29.84
CA GLY A 122 -11.94 16.25 -30.99
C GLY A 122 -11.31 14.88 -30.68
N ARG A 123 -10.89 14.62 -29.44
CA ARG A 123 -10.43 13.31 -28.97
C ARG A 123 -11.57 12.56 -28.29
N VAL A 124 -11.59 11.23 -28.45
CA VAL A 124 -12.49 10.33 -27.72
C VAL A 124 -11.66 9.57 -26.71
N GLN A 125 -12.09 9.56 -25.46
CA GLN A 125 -11.59 8.71 -24.38
C GLN A 125 -12.67 7.66 -24.10
N TYR A 126 -12.24 6.41 -23.94
CA TYR A 126 -13.10 5.25 -23.68
C TYR A 126 -12.93 4.80 -22.24
#